data_AF-A0A318V0W5-F1
#
_entry.id   AF-A0A318V0W5-F1
#
_cell.length_a   1.000
_cell.length_b   1.000
_cell.length_c   1.000
_cell.angle_alpha   90.00
_cell.angle_beta   90.00
_cell.angle_gamma   90.00
#
_symmetry.space_group_name_H-M   'P 1'
#
loop_
_entity.id
_entity.type
_entity.pdbx_description
1 polymer ?
#
loop_
_entity_poly.entity_id
_entity_poly.type
_entity_poly.pdbx_seq_one_letter_code
_entity_poly.pdbx_strand_id
1 'polypeptide(L)'
;MNVDPKYLSTLLEPLENENILTLQEYLVILKGMGVKLQEPNCKVDDKFDFHFRYMSARKLISSLDGKCDLDSLGYLSASSYAELVYQGDKTIMKAVKEEPSSNNTFTFNGPVTNQHAQFGNNTQTVTINIQELVEQVAESGDKEAKGMLMKLLENPTISGLVGGSASALIGLLENI
;
A
#
# COMPACT_ATOMS: atom_id res chain seq x y z
N MET A 1 21.34 -7.78 -25.75
CA MET A 1 21.05 -6.34 -25.90
C MET A 1 21.23 -5.67 -24.54
N ASN A 2 21.60 -4.40 -24.49
CA ASN A 2 21.66 -3.64 -23.23
C ASN A 2 20.38 -2.82 -23.06
N VAL A 3 20.01 -2.54 -21.81
CA VAL A 3 18.90 -1.64 -21.49
C VAL A 3 19.29 -0.22 -21.87
N ASP A 4 18.47 0.41 -22.70
CA ASP A 4 18.56 1.81 -23.11
C ASP A 4 17.60 2.63 -22.21
N PRO A 5 18.11 3.43 -21.25
CA PRO A 5 17.28 4.18 -20.32
C PRO A 5 16.34 5.19 -21.02
N LYS A 6 16.80 5.80 -22.12
CA LYS A 6 16.01 6.78 -22.86
C LYS A 6 14.83 6.10 -23.54
N TYR A 7 15.08 4.94 -24.15
CA TYR A 7 14.03 4.14 -24.77
C TYR A 7 13.05 3.61 -23.72
N LEU A 8 13.54 3.17 -22.56
CA LEU A 8 12.69 2.73 -21.44
C LEU A 8 11.76 3.86 -20.95
N SER A 9 12.25 5.10 -20.84
CA SER A 9 11.42 6.26 -20.51
C SER A 9 10.33 6.49 -21.56
N THR A 10 10.65 6.36 -22.85
CA THR A 10 9.66 6.45 -23.94
C THR A 10 8.57 5.38 -23.82
N LEU A 11 8.93 4.15 -23.43
CA LEU A 11 7.95 3.08 -23.24
C LEU A 11 7.06 3.28 -22.01
N LEU A 12 7.54 3.96 -20.97
CA LEU A 12 6.79 4.21 -19.74
C LEU A 12 5.93 5.48 -19.81
N GLU A 13 6.29 6.44 -20.66
CA GLU A 13 5.62 7.74 -20.79
C GLU A 13 4.09 7.66 -20.94
N PRO A 14 3.50 6.76 -21.76
CA PRO A 14 2.04 6.65 -21.87
C PRO A 14 1.35 6.18 -20.59
N LEU A 15 2.09 5.57 -19.67
CA LEU A 15 1.59 4.97 -18.42
C LEU A 15 1.91 5.85 -17.19
N GLU A 16 2.51 7.02 -17.39
CA GLU A 16 2.72 8.00 -16.32
C GLU A 16 1.38 8.59 -15.84
N ASN A 17 1.40 9.26 -14.67
CA ASN A 17 0.22 9.89 -14.06
C ASN A 17 -0.94 8.92 -13.82
N GLU A 18 -0.63 7.70 -13.37
CA GLU A 18 -1.61 6.65 -13.05
C GLU A 18 -2.52 6.27 -14.24
N ASN A 19 -2.06 6.52 -15.46
CA ASN A 19 -2.84 6.19 -16.65
C ASN A 19 -2.95 4.67 -16.83
N ILE A 20 -4.19 4.20 -16.96
CA ILE A 20 -4.52 2.80 -17.20
C ILE A 20 -4.99 2.68 -18.63
N LEU A 21 -4.28 1.89 -19.43
CA LEU A 21 -4.57 1.69 -20.85
C LEU A 21 -4.86 0.23 -21.11
N THR A 22 -5.62 -0.06 -22.15
CA THR A 22 -5.55 -1.38 -22.77
C THR A 22 -4.23 -1.55 -23.51
N LEU A 23 -3.76 -2.79 -23.68
CA LEU A 23 -2.53 -3.07 -24.41
C LEU A 23 -2.62 -2.56 -25.85
N GLN A 24 -3.80 -2.64 -26.47
CA GLN A 24 -4.02 -2.09 -27.80
C GLN A 24 -3.83 -0.56 -27.84
N GLU A 25 -4.43 0.19 -26.91
CA GLU A 25 -4.27 1.65 -26.84
C GLU A 25 -2.81 2.05 -26.59
N TYR A 26 -2.15 1.35 -25.67
CA TYR A 26 -0.74 1.55 -25.37
C TYR A 26 0.15 1.39 -26.62
N LEU A 27 -0.02 0.30 -27.38
CA LEU A 27 0.75 0.05 -28.60
C LEU A 27 0.47 1.10 -29.69
N VAL A 28 -0.79 1.56 -29.82
CA VAL A 28 -1.15 2.64 -30.77
C VAL A 28 -0.42 3.94 -30.40
N ILE A 29 -0.37 4.32 -29.12
CA ILE A 29 0.34 5.51 -28.66
C ILE A 29 1.84 5.39 -28.95
N LEU A 30 2.45 4.25 -28.60
CA LEU A 30 3.88 4.02 -28.87
C LEU A 30 4.22 4.14 -30.36
N LYS A 31 3.38 3.59 -31.24
CA LYS A 31 3.54 3.73 -32.69
C LYS A 31 3.45 5.19 -33.13
N GLY A 32 2.53 5.97 -32.54
CA GLY A 32 2.42 7.42 -32.74
C GLY A 32 3.65 8.20 -32.28
N MET A 33 4.35 7.71 -31.26
CA MET A 33 5.63 8.26 -30.77
C MET A 33 6.85 7.82 -31.62
N GLY A 34 6.63 7.06 -32.69
CA GLY A 34 7.69 6.56 -33.57
C GLY A 34 8.41 5.31 -33.05
N VAL A 35 7.85 4.63 -32.04
CA VAL A 35 8.39 3.35 -31.58
C VAL A 35 8.10 2.28 -32.63
N LYS A 36 9.17 1.63 -33.10
CA LYS A 36 9.07 0.48 -34.00
C LYS A 36 8.68 -0.76 -33.18
N LEU A 37 7.47 -1.26 -33.40
CA LEU A 37 6.93 -2.45 -32.71
C LEU A 37 7.17 -3.74 -33.49
N GLN A 38 7.28 -3.63 -34.82
CA GLN A 38 7.50 -4.75 -35.72
C GLN A 38 8.55 -4.38 -36.78
N GLU A 39 9.32 -5.39 -37.18
CA GLU A 39 10.23 -5.41 -38.31
C GLU A 39 9.45 -5.53 -39.64
N PRO A 40 10.07 -5.17 -40.79
CA PRO A 40 9.43 -5.33 -42.11
C PRO A 40 9.03 -6.77 -42.46
N ASN A 41 9.63 -7.76 -41.81
CA ASN A 41 9.34 -9.18 -41.96
C ASN A 41 8.22 -9.69 -41.02
N CYS A 42 7.43 -8.76 -40.46
CA CYS A 42 6.34 -9.01 -39.50
C CYS A 42 6.79 -9.59 -38.15
N LYS A 43 8.10 -9.73 -37.90
CA LYS A 43 8.60 -10.09 -36.56
C LYS A 43 8.45 -8.91 -35.61
N VAL A 44 8.32 -9.20 -34.33
CA VAL A 44 8.44 -8.15 -33.31
C VAL A 44 9.82 -7.49 -33.41
N ASP A 45 9.88 -6.18 -33.19
CA ASP A 45 11.16 -5.46 -33.14
C ASP A 45 11.95 -5.89 -31.90
N ASP A 46 13.20 -6.33 -32.10
CA ASP A 46 14.06 -6.84 -31.02
C ASP A 46 14.28 -5.82 -29.90
N LYS A 47 14.36 -4.52 -30.24
CA LYS A 47 14.53 -3.46 -29.25
C LYS A 47 13.28 -3.35 -28.40
N PHE A 48 12.11 -3.34 -29.04
CA PHE A 48 10.84 -3.28 -28.33
C PHE A 48 10.64 -4.52 -27.44
N ASP A 49 10.74 -5.74 -27.98
CA ASP A 49 10.55 -6.99 -27.23
C ASP A 49 11.48 -7.07 -26.01
N PHE A 50 12.78 -6.78 -26.21
CA PHE A 50 13.76 -6.79 -25.12
C PHE A 50 13.38 -5.85 -23.98
N HIS A 51 12.97 -4.62 -24.28
CA HIS A 51 12.64 -3.62 -23.25
C HIS A 51 11.27 -3.86 -22.61
N PHE A 52 10.29 -4.32 -23.38
CA PHE A 52 8.97 -4.66 -22.84
C PHE A 52 9.08 -5.84 -21.85
N ARG A 53 9.83 -6.89 -22.23
CA ARG A 53 10.18 -7.99 -21.32
C ARG A 53 10.95 -7.52 -20.10
N TYR A 54 11.87 -6.58 -20.26
CA TYR A 54 12.58 -5.97 -19.13
C TYR A 54 11.63 -5.25 -18.18
N MET A 55 10.67 -4.48 -18.68
CA MET A 55 9.66 -3.77 -17.87
C MET A 55 8.81 -4.76 -17.06
N SER A 56 8.35 -5.84 -17.69
CA SER A 56 7.64 -6.94 -17.01
C SER A 56 8.51 -7.60 -15.94
N ALA A 57 9.73 -8.04 -16.29
CA ALA A 57 10.63 -8.74 -15.38
C ALA A 57 11.08 -7.89 -14.17
N ARG A 58 11.16 -6.57 -14.35
CA ARG A 58 11.50 -5.61 -13.29
C ARG A 58 10.29 -5.04 -12.57
N LYS A 59 9.07 -5.52 -12.86
CA LYS A 59 7.82 -5.03 -12.28
C LYS A 59 7.69 -3.51 -12.41
N LEU A 60 8.00 -2.98 -13.59
CA LEU A 60 7.79 -1.57 -13.93
C LEU A 60 6.39 -1.31 -14.51
N ILE A 61 5.74 -2.38 -14.95
CA ILE A 61 4.37 -2.41 -15.48
C ILE A 61 3.60 -3.56 -14.85
N SER A 62 2.30 -3.39 -14.71
CA SER A 62 1.40 -4.41 -14.19
C SER A 62 0.04 -4.35 -14.87
N SER A 63 -0.72 -5.44 -14.77
CA SER A 63 -2.16 -5.43 -15.02
C SER A 63 -2.91 -4.75 -13.87
N LEU A 64 -4.22 -4.56 -14.04
CA LEU A 64 -5.10 -4.03 -12.99
C LEU A 64 -5.08 -4.87 -11.70
N ASP A 65 -4.90 -6.19 -11.83
CA ASP A 65 -4.79 -7.13 -10.70
C ASP A 65 -3.38 -7.17 -10.08
N GLY A 66 -2.48 -6.28 -10.50
CA GLY A 66 -1.10 -6.20 -10.00
C GLY A 66 -0.15 -7.28 -10.55
N LYS A 67 -0.58 -8.08 -11.52
CA LYS A 67 0.27 -9.11 -12.14
C LYS A 67 1.22 -8.49 -13.16
N CYS A 68 2.47 -8.94 -13.17
CA CYS A 68 3.53 -8.37 -14.02
C CYS A 68 4.00 -9.32 -15.13
N ASP A 69 3.51 -10.56 -15.17
CA ASP A 69 3.88 -11.52 -16.22
C ASP A 69 3.30 -11.14 -17.57
N LEU A 70 4.02 -11.50 -18.64
CA LEU A 70 3.68 -11.13 -20.01
C LEU A 70 2.28 -11.60 -20.43
N ASP A 71 1.88 -12.80 -20.01
CA ASP A 71 0.56 -13.37 -20.31
C ASP A 71 -0.57 -12.52 -19.70
N SER A 72 -0.44 -12.18 -18.41
CA SER A 72 -1.39 -11.31 -17.72
C SER A 72 -1.48 -9.90 -18.30
N LEU A 73 -0.38 -9.41 -18.89
CA LEU A 73 -0.32 -8.13 -19.61
C LEU A 73 -0.90 -8.22 -21.03
N GLY A 74 -1.28 -9.41 -21.50
CA GLY A 74 -1.75 -9.65 -22.87
C GLY A 74 -0.63 -9.74 -23.91
N TYR A 75 0.63 -9.82 -23.49
CA TYR A 75 1.78 -9.95 -24.37
C TYR A 75 2.14 -11.41 -24.60
N LEU A 76 1.67 -11.97 -25.72
CA LEU A 76 1.78 -13.39 -26.06
C LEU A 76 2.87 -13.57 -27.12
N SER A 77 4.13 -13.30 -26.77
CA SER A 77 5.24 -13.55 -27.71
C SER A 77 5.43 -15.06 -27.89
N ALA A 78 5.01 -15.57 -29.06
CA ALA A 78 5.28 -16.95 -29.45
C ALA A 78 6.78 -17.15 -29.67
N SER A 79 7.30 -18.23 -29.08
CA SER A 79 8.72 -18.58 -29.00
C SER A 79 9.56 -18.17 -30.22
N SER A 80 10.58 -17.36 -29.94
CA SER A 80 11.86 -17.17 -30.66
C SER A 80 11.85 -16.72 -32.13
N TYR A 81 10.73 -16.70 -32.86
CA TYR A 81 10.68 -16.28 -34.27
C TYR A 81 9.35 -15.66 -34.73
N ALA A 82 8.41 -15.42 -33.82
CA ALA A 82 7.02 -15.15 -34.19
C ALA A 82 6.63 -13.67 -34.24
N GLU A 83 5.56 -13.43 -34.99
CA GLU A 83 4.80 -12.19 -35.07
C GLU A 83 4.41 -11.66 -33.67
N LEU A 84 4.22 -10.34 -33.55
CA LEU A 84 3.68 -9.74 -32.33
C LEU A 84 2.23 -10.21 -32.14
N VAL A 85 2.02 -11.22 -31.30
CA VAL A 85 0.71 -11.69 -30.88
C VAL A 85 0.38 -11.11 -29.52
N TYR A 86 -0.81 -10.55 -29.38
CA TYR A 86 -1.24 -9.93 -28.14
C TYR A 86 -2.76 -10.00 -27.95
N GLN A 87 -3.19 -9.96 -26.70
CA GLN A 87 -4.58 -9.83 -26.30
C GLN A 87 -4.86 -8.35 -25.98
N GLY A 88 -5.49 -7.64 -26.93
CA GLY A 88 -5.62 -6.18 -26.91
C GLY A 88 -6.44 -5.62 -25.75
N ASP A 89 -7.42 -6.37 -25.24
CA ASP A 89 -8.34 -5.98 -24.16
C ASP A 89 -7.72 -6.04 -22.75
N LYS A 90 -6.51 -6.62 -22.61
CA LYS A 90 -5.79 -6.65 -21.33
C LYS A 90 -5.31 -5.25 -20.97
N THR A 91 -5.45 -4.91 -19.69
CA THR A 91 -4.99 -3.62 -19.18
C THR A 91 -3.53 -3.65 -18.79
N ILE A 92 -2.87 -2.51 -18.98
CA ILE A 92 -1.50 -2.23 -18.59
C ILE A 92 -1.45 -0.86 -17.93
N MET A 93 -0.72 -0.80 -16.82
CA MET A 93 -0.44 0.42 -16.07
C MET A 93 1.01 0.41 -15.63
N LYS A 94 1.55 1.59 -15.27
CA LYS A 94 2.84 1.66 -14.59
C LYS A 94 2.68 0.99 -13.23
N ALA A 95 3.54 0.03 -12.95
CA ALA A 95 3.51 -0.64 -11.66
C ALA A 95 3.82 0.41 -10.60
N VAL A 96 2.96 0.47 -9.58
CA VAL A 96 3.30 1.17 -8.35
C VAL A 96 4.47 0.38 -7.77
N LYS A 97 5.69 0.90 -7.94
CA LYS A 97 6.72 0.57 -6.99
C LYS A 97 6.13 1.03 -5.67
N GLU A 98 5.82 0.09 -4.79
CA GLU A 98 6.21 0.30 -3.42
C GLU A 98 7.69 0.67 -3.51
N GLU A 99 7.98 1.98 -3.59
CA GLU A 99 9.23 2.49 -3.04
C GLU A 99 9.39 1.70 -1.75
N PRO A 100 10.54 1.06 -1.47
CA PRO A 100 10.77 0.60 -0.12
C PRO A 100 10.44 1.84 0.71
N SER A 101 9.33 1.79 1.44
CA SER A 101 8.98 2.85 2.36
C SER A 101 10.30 3.06 3.06
N SER A 102 10.84 4.28 2.97
CA SER A 102 12.05 4.60 3.69
C SER A 102 11.84 3.96 5.04
N ASN A 103 12.67 2.97 5.39
CA ASN A 103 12.54 2.29 6.66
C ASN A 103 12.85 3.41 7.64
N ASN A 104 11.81 4.17 7.99
CA ASN A 104 11.84 5.18 9.01
C ASN A 104 11.94 4.30 10.24
N THR A 105 13.18 3.95 10.54
CA THR A 105 13.55 3.28 11.76
C THR A 105 13.37 4.37 12.79
N PHE A 106 12.16 4.44 13.34
CA PHE A 106 11.89 5.26 14.50
C PHE A 106 12.57 4.55 15.67
N THR A 107 13.81 4.93 15.94
CA THR A 107 14.52 4.50 17.13
C THR A 107 13.91 5.22 18.32
N PHE A 108 13.08 4.52 19.09
CA PHE A 108 12.59 5.01 20.38
C PHE A 108 13.73 4.83 21.39
N ASN A 109 14.41 5.92 21.78
CA ASN A 109 15.38 5.92 22.87
C ASN A 109 14.67 5.96 24.24
N GLY A 110 13.88 4.93 24.53
CA GLY A 110 13.12 4.76 25.77
C GLY A 110 12.25 3.50 25.71
N PRO A 111 11.75 2.98 26.85
CA PRO A 111 10.82 1.86 26.82
C PRO A 111 9.60 2.23 25.96
N VAL A 112 9.40 1.49 24.87
CA VAL A 112 8.22 1.63 24.02
C VAL A 112 7.04 1.10 24.83
N THR A 113 6.29 1.98 25.48
CA THR A 113 4.97 1.64 25.99
C THR A 113 4.03 1.54 24.78
N ASN A 114 3.10 0.58 24.81
CA ASN A 114 2.20 0.20 23.70
C ASN A 114 1.30 1.34 23.16
N GLN A 115 1.47 2.59 23.61
CA GLN A 115 0.64 3.74 23.28
C GLN A 115 1.04 4.50 22.00
N HIS A 116 2.24 4.35 21.44
CA HIS A 116 2.76 5.38 20.50
C HIS A 116 3.26 4.91 19.12
N ALA A 117 2.92 3.71 18.66
CA ALA A 117 3.24 3.31 17.29
C ALA A 117 2.02 2.71 16.56
N GLN A 118 1.37 3.51 15.72
CA GLN A 118 0.34 3.08 14.79
C GLN A 118 0.67 3.64 13.40
N PHE A 119 0.91 2.74 12.44
CA PHE A 119 1.13 3.09 11.03
C PHE A 119 0.03 2.45 10.18
N GLY A 120 -0.72 3.28 9.44
CA GLY A 120 -1.81 2.85 8.56
C GLY A 120 -3.19 2.75 9.24
N ASN A 121 -4.24 2.61 8.43
CA ASN A 121 -5.66 2.53 8.84
C ASN A 121 -5.96 1.17 9.48
N ASN A 122 -5.33 0.91 10.62
CA ASN A 122 -5.47 -0.31 11.39
C ASN A 122 -6.30 0.04 12.63
N THR A 123 -7.41 -0.64 12.88
CA THR A 123 -8.18 -0.47 14.13
C THR A 123 -7.30 -0.91 15.30
N GLN A 124 -6.64 0.03 15.97
CA GLN A 124 -5.80 -0.27 17.12
C GLN A 124 -6.69 -0.71 18.27
N THR A 125 -6.74 -2.02 18.51
CA THR A 125 -7.41 -2.58 19.68
C THR A 125 -6.42 -2.53 20.82
N VAL A 126 -6.59 -1.55 21.71
CA VAL A 126 -5.80 -1.46 22.95
C VAL A 126 -6.58 -2.13 24.07
N THR A 127 -6.03 -3.20 24.63
CA THR A 127 -6.56 -3.82 25.85
C THR A 127 -5.85 -3.19 27.05
N ILE A 128 -6.60 -2.46 27.87
CA ILE A 128 -6.11 -1.83 29.11
C ILE A 128 -6.93 -2.41 30.26
N ASN A 129 -6.28 -2.71 31.38
CA ASN A 129 -7.01 -3.03 32.59
C ASN A 129 -7.72 -1.77 33.11
N ILE A 130 -9.00 -1.89 33.45
CA ILE A 130 -9.80 -0.77 33.96
C ILE A 130 -9.17 -0.14 35.22
N GLN A 131 -8.49 -0.94 36.05
CA GLN A 131 -7.77 -0.42 37.21
C GLN A 131 -6.58 0.46 36.80
N GLU A 132 -5.76 0.01 35.83
CA GLU A 132 -4.62 0.79 35.32
C GLU A 132 -5.08 2.11 34.69
N LEU A 133 -6.21 2.09 33.96
CA LEU A 133 -6.80 3.32 33.41
C LEU A 133 -7.17 4.32 34.51
N VAL A 134 -7.82 3.83 35.58
CA VAL A 134 -8.24 4.66 36.72
C VAL A 134 -7.05 5.23 37.47
N GLU A 135 -6.01 4.44 37.71
CA GLU A 135 -4.78 4.88 38.36
C GLU A 135 -4.08 5.97 37.54
N GLN A 136 -3.92 5.77 36.22
CA GLN A 136 -3.29 6.76 35.35
C GLN A 136 -4.10 8.08 35.26
N VAL A 137 -5.43 8.00 35.22
CA VAL A 137 -6.28 9.20 35.24
C VAL A 137 -6.22 9.89 36.62
N ALA A 138 -6.16 9.14 37.71
CA ALA A 138 -5.99 9.71 39.05
C ALA A 138 -4.66 10.47 39.18
N GLU A 139 -3.57 9.91 38.65
CA GLU A 139 -2.22 10.49 38.65
C GLU A 139 -2.07 11.72 37.74
N SER A 140 -2.88 11.83 36.69
CA SER A 140 -2.80 12.93 35.71
C SER A 140 -3.07 14.32 36.30
N GLY A 141 -3.74 14.40 37.46
CA GLY A 141 -4.14 15.66 38.09
C GLY A 141 -5.27 16.41 37.35
N ASP A 142 -5.79 15.87 36.25
CA ASP A 142 -6.87 16.48 35.48
C ASP A 142 -8.24 16.23 36.14
N LYS A 143 -8.82 17.28 36.71
CA LYS A 143 -10.11 17.21 37.41
C LYS A 143 -11.28 16.87 36.48
N GLU A 144 -11.22 17.30 35.23
CA GLU A 144 -12.28 17.04 34.26
C GLU A 144 -12.25 15.56 33.85
N ALA A 145 -11.06 15.03 33.56
CA ALA A 145 -10.88 13.62 33.22
C ALA A 145 -11.32 12.68 34.37
N LYS A 146 -10.92 13.01 35.62
CA LYS A 146 -11.38 12.28 36.81
C LYS A 146 -12.90 12.29 36.92
N GLY A 147 -13.53 13.46 36.78
CA GLY A 147 -14.99 13.60 36.87
C GLY A 147 -15.75 12.85 35.77
N MET A 148 -15.23 12.81 34.54
CA MET A 148 -15.81 12.01 33.46
C MET A 148 -15.68 10.51 33.73
N LEU A 149 -14.52 10.06 34.21
CA LEU A 149 -14.29 8.65 34.51
C LEU A 149 -15.12 8.19 35.71
N MET A 150 -15.30 9.02 36.73
CA MET A 150 -16.23 8.76 37.84
C MET A 150 -17.65 8.55 37.32
N LYS A 151 -18.18 9.47 36.50
CA LYS A 151 -19.52 9.33 35.90
C LYS A 151 -19.67 8.06 35.07
N LEU A 152 -18.60 7.64 34.39
CA LEU A 152 -18.60 6.39 33.62
C LEU A 152 -18.70 5.17 34.54
N LEU A 153 -17.95 5.15 35.65
CA LEU A 153 -17.98 4.05 36.63
C LEU A 153 -19.29 3.99 37.42
N GLU A 154 -19.94 5.13 37.66
CA GLU A 154 -21.27 5.23 38.28
C GLU A 154 -22.41 4.78 37.34
N ASN A 155 -22.15 4.66 36.04
CA ASN A 155 -23.15 4.20 35.10
C ASN A 155 -23.60 2.76 35.47
N PRO A 156 -24.90 2.47 35.65
CA PRO A 156 -25.37 1.16 36.09
C PRO A 156 -24.93 -0.01 35.21
N THR A 157 -24.78 0.20 33.90
CA THR A 157 -24.30 -0.82 32.97
C THR A 157 -22.82 -1.12 33.19
N ILE A 158 -22.00 -0.07 33.33
CA ILE A 158 -20.56 -0.22 33.58
C ILE A 158 -20.33 -0.79 34.99
N SER A 159 -21.01 -0.25 36.00
CA SER A 159 -21.00 -0.74 37.37
C SER A 159 -21.37 -2.22 37.45
N GLY A 160 -22.34 -2.68 36.65
CA GLY A 160 -22.68 -4.10 36.52
C GLY A 160 -21.58 -4.95 35.90
N LEU A 161 -20.75 -4.40 35.02
CA LEU A 161 -19.62 -5.08 34.37
C LEU A 161 -18.38 -5.18 35.28
N VAL A 162 -18.02 -4.10 35.97
CA VAL A 162 -16.90 -4.10 36.95
C VAL A 162 -17.32 -4.70 38.30
N GLY A 163 -18.62 -4.84 38.56
CA GLY A 163 -19.15 -5.42 39.77
C GLY A 163 -18.77 -4.63 41.03
N GLY A 164 -18.58 -5.32 42.14
CA GLY A 164 -18.26 -4.71 43.44
C GLY A 164 -16.93 -3.93 43.51
N SER A 165 -16.12 -3.96 42.45
CA SER A 165 -14.89 -3.16 42.35
C SER A 165 -15.12 -1.70 41.92
N ALA A 166 -16.31 -1.36 41.41
CA ALA A 166 -16.61 0.00 40.96
C ALA A 166 -16.41 1.06 42.06
N SER A 167 -16.86 0.78 43.29
CA SER A 167 -16.68 1.69 44.43
C SER A 167 -15.21 1.87 44.82
N ALA A 168 -14.39 0.82 44.69
CA ALA A 168 -12.96 0.90 44.97
C ALA A 168 -12.24 1.75 43.92
N LEU A 169 -12.60 1.61 42.64
CA LEU A 169 -12.08 2.42 41.55
C LEU A 169 -12.47 3.90 41.68
N ILE A 170 -13.72 4.18 42.07
CA ILE A 170 -14.18 5.55 42.34
C ILE A 170 -13.37 6.16 43.50
N GLY A 171 -13.12 5.41 44.56
CA GLY A 171 -12.32 5.88 45.69
C GLY A 171 -10.87 6.26 45.35
N LEU A 172 -10.30 5.69 44.27
CA LEU A 172 -8.99 6.11 43.74
C LEU A 172 -9.05 7.47 43.03
N LEU A 173 -10.18 7.78 42.40
CA LEU A 173 -10.40 9.07 41.72
C LEU A 173 -10.73 10.20 42.70
N GLU A 174 -11.30 9.87 43.86
CA GLU A 174 -11.63 10.81 44.93
C GLU A 174 -10.41 11.25 45.78
N ASN A 175 -9.32 10.46 45.78
CA ASN A 175 -8.21 10.59 46.72
C ASN A 175 -6.97 11.38 46.23
N ILE A 176 -7.07 12.41 45.37
CA ILE A 176 -6.01 13.43 45.15
C ILE A 176 -6.60 14.75 44.63
#